data_AF-A0A2N3L0P1-F1
#
_entry.id   AF-A0A2N3L0P1-F1
#
_cell.length_a   1.000
_cell.length_b   1.000
_cell.length_c   1.000
_cell.angle_alpha   90.00
_cell.angle_beta   90.00
_cell.angle_gamma   90.00
#
_symmetry.space_group_name_H-M   'P 1'
#
loop_
_entity.id
_entity.type
_entity.pdbx_description
1 polymer ?
#
loop_
_entity_poly.entity_id
_entity_poly.type
_entity_poly.pdbx_seq_one_letter_code
_entity_poly.pdbx_strand_id
1 'polypeptide(L)' 'MTESKTLREKLIEDAEAFCAEQGISKSHLARVVMNHGGFFKRLEEGGDCATGAYEKFQSVFSDPAAWEAAKDERFPKSAA' A
#
# COMPACT_ATOMS: atom_id res chain seq x y z
N MET A 1 2.58 -13.34 -24.91
CA MET A 1 3.26 -14.04 -23.80
C MET A 1 2.57 -13.57 -22.55
N THR A 2 1.75 -14.40 -21.91
CA THR A 2 1.12 -14.04 -20.64
C THR A 2 2.13 -14.37 -19.55
N GLU A 3 2.97 -13.40 -19.21
CA GLU A 3 3.88 -13.52 -18.09
C GLU A 3 3.06 -13.73 -16.82
N SER A 4 3.38 -14.80 -16.08
CA SER A 4 2.81 -15.05 -14.76
C SER A 4 3.25 -13.91 -13.83
N LYS A 5 2.43 -12.86 -13.72
CA LYS A 5 2.68 -11.75 -12.78
C LYS A 5 2.88 -12.32 -11.38
N THR A 6 4.00 -12.01 -10.76
CA THR A 6 4.24 -12.33 -9.35
C THR A 6 3.32 -11.50 -8.46
N LEU A 7 3.03 -11.98 -7.24
CA LEU A 7 2.23 -11.23 -6.26
C LEU A 7 2.81 -9.84 -5.98
N ARG A 8 4.14 -9.72 -6.03
CA ARG A 8 4.87 -8.46 -5.91
C ARG A 8 4.52 -7.49 -7.04
N GLU A 9 4.65 -7.93 -8.29
CA GLU A 9 4.41 -7.06 -9.45
C GLU A 9 2.96 -6.59 -9.49
N LYS A 10 2.02 -7.50 -9.21
CA LYS A 10 0.62 -7.16 -9.05
C LYS A 10 0.41 -6.10 -7.96
N LEU A 11 1.03 -6.28 -6.80
CA LEU A 11 0.92 -5.33 -5.69
C LEU A 11 1.47 -3.95 -6.04
N ILE A 12 2.58 -3.88 -6.78
CA ILE A 12 3.17 -2.62 -7.24
C ILE A 12 2.23 -1.92 -8.22
N GLU A 13 1.67 -2.66 -9.19
CA GLU A 13 0.72 -2.12 -10.17
C GLU A 13 -0.56 -1.59 -9.51
N ASP A 14 -1.17 -2.39 -8.62
CA ASP A 14 -2.35 -1.98 -7.85
C ASP A 14 -2.05 -0.74 -6.98
N ALA A 15 -0.87 -0.71 -6.35
CA ALA A 15 -0.44 0.43 -5.54
C ALA A 15 -0.21 1.68 -6.39
N GLU A 16 0.33 1.57 -7.60
CA GLU A 16 0.52 2.69 -8.51
C GLU A 16 -0.82 3.28 -8.98
N ALA A 17 -1.77 2.42 -9.34
CA ALA A 17 -3.12 2.85 -9.70
C ALA A 17 -3.79 3.58 -8.52
N PHE A 18 -3.78 2.98 -7.34
CA PHE A 18 -4.35 3.59 -6.13
C PHE A 18 -3.67 4.91 -5.77
N CYS A 19 -2.33 4.97 -5.87
CA CYS A 19 -1.56 6.19 -5.63
C CYS A 19 -1.93 7.31 -6.61
N ALA A 20 -2.13 6.98 -7.88
CA ALA A 20 -2.55 7.93 -8.91
C ALA A 20 -3.98 8.45 -8.65
N GLU A 21 -4.90 7.58 -8.23
CA GLU A 21 -6.27 7.96 -7.89
C GLU A 21 -6.35 8.84 -6.64
N GLN A 22 -5.58 8.52 -5.61
CA GLN A 22 -5.58 9.26 -4.34
C GLN A 22 -4.64 10.48 -4.35
N GLY A 23 -3.78 10.63 -5.36
CA GLY A 23 -2.78 11.69 -5.43
C GLY A 23 -1.68 11.58 -4.37
N ILE A 24 -1.31 10.36 -3.96
CA ILE A 24 -0.28 10.08 -2.96
C ILE A 24 0.92 9.35 -3.56
N SER A 25 2.02 9.27 -2.82
CA SER A 25 3.18 8.46 -3.21
C SER A 25 3.12 7.04 -2.63
N LYS A 26 3.74 6.07 -3.30
CA LYS A 26 3.91 4.69 -2.81
C LYS A 26 4.51 4.65 -1.40
N SER A 27 5.46 5.53 -1.09
CA SER A 27 6.05 5.66 0.25
C SER A 27 5.05 6.16 1.29
N HIS A 28 4.13 7.06 0.92
CA HIS A 28 3.07 7.51 1.82
C HIS A 28 2.07 6.38 2.07
N LEU A 29 1.62 5.70 1.01
CA LEU A 29 0.75 4.53 1.09
C LEU A 29 1.33 3.47 2.04
N ALA A 30 2.58 3.05 1.84
CA ALA A 30 3.21 2.06 2.71
C ALA A 30 3.41 2.53 4.16
N ARG A 31 3.62 3.84 4.35
CA ARG A 31 3.71 4.43 5.70
C ARG A 31 2.35 4.46 6.41
N VAL A 32 1.26 4.64 5.68
CA VAL A 32 -0.10 4.60 6.23
C VAL A 32 -0.52 3.16 6.53
N VAL A 33 -0.37 2.24 5.57
CA VAL A 33 -0.87 0.87 5.68
C VAL A 33 -0.03 -0.01 6.61
N MET A 34 1.30 0.15 6.61
CA MET A 34 2.20 -0.72 7.37
C MET A 34 3.18 0.00 8.28
N ASN A 35 3.06 1.32 8.45
CA ASN A 35 4.05 2.12 9.18
C ASN A 35 5.49 1.97 8.65
N HIS A 36 5.65 1.65 7.36
CA HIS A 36 6.94 1.36 6.75
C HIS A 36 7.07 1.97 5.35
N GLY A 37 7.50 3.23 5.25
CA GLY A 37 7.57 3.95 3.97
C GLY A 37 8.57 3.39 2.94
N GLY A 38 9.52 2.55 3.37
CA GLY A 38 10.50 1.89 2.50
C GLY A 38 10.03 0.55 1.93
N PHE A 39 8.77 0.16 2.14
CA PHE A 39 8.28 -1.18 1.78
C PHE A 39 8.30 -1.41 0.26
N PHE A 40 7.74 -0.50 -0.52
CA PHE A 40 7.72 -0.63 -1.98
C PHE A 40 9.12 -0.59 -2.59
N LYS A 41 10.02 0.25 -2.05
CA LYS A 41 11.42 0.27 -2.48
C LYS A 41 12.09 -1.09 -2.24
N ARG A 42 11.88 -1.69 -1.07
CA ARG A 42 12.38 -3.03 -0.75
C ARG A 42 11.81 -4.07 -1.69
N LEU A 43 10.51 -4.00 -2.01
CA LEU A 43 9.91 -4.87 -3.02
C LEU A 43 10.61 -4.69 -4.36
N GLU A 44 10.71 -3.46 -4.88
CA GLU A 44 11.37 -3.12 -6.15
C GLU A 44 12.81 -3.67 -6.25
N GLU A 45 13.56 -3.69 -5.14
CA GLU A 45 14.92 -4.22 -5.05
C GLU A 45 15.04 -5.76 -5.02
N GLY A 46 13.92 -6.50 -5.09
CA GLY A 46 13.96 -7.98 -4.97
C GLY A 46 13.58 -8.50 -3.59
N GLY A 47 13.09 -7.62 -2.70
CA GLY A 47 12.69 -8.00 -1.36
C GLY A 47 11.39 -8.79 -1.32
N ASP A 48 11.23 -9.49 -0.21
CA ASP A 48 10.15 -10.46 -0.04
C ASP A 48 8.80 -9.78 0.26
N CYS A 49 7.74 -10.30 -0.36
CA CYS A 49 6.36 -9.85 -0.13
C CYS A 49 5.64 -10.87 0.75
N ALA A 50 5.57 -10.60 2.05
CA ALA A 50 4.80 -11.45 2.96
C ALA A 50 3.31 -11.42 2.58
N THR A 51 2.64 -12.58 2.64
CA THR A 51 1.19 -12.69 2.37
C THR A 51 0.38 -11.71 3.21
N GLY A 52 0.71 -11.58 4.51
CA GLY A 52 0.01 -10.63 5.39
C GLY A 52 0.24 -9.15 5.03
N ALA A 53 1.34 -8.82 4.37
CA ALA A 53 1.52 -7.47 3.81
C ALA A 53 0.60 -7.27 2.60
N TYR A 54 0.60 -8.23 1.67
CA TYR A 54 -0.26 -8.21 0.49
C TYR A 54 -1.74 -8.08 0.86
N GLU A 55 -2.23 -8.88 1.81
CA GLU A 55 -3.62 -8.84 2.28
C GLU A 55 -4.00 -7.48 2.89
N LYS A 56 -3.10 -6.86 3.66
CA LYS A 56 -3.33 -5.51 4.21
C LYS A 56 -3.50 -4.47 3.12
N PHE A 57 -2.65 -4.48 2.10
CA PHE A 57 -2.78 -3.55 0.98
C PHE A 57 -4.05 -3.82 0.18
N GLN A 58 -4.36 -5.08 -0.12
CA GLN A 58 -5.58 -5.44 -0.84
C GLN A 58 -6.85 -5.03 -0.10
N SER A 59 -6.86 -5.13 1.24
CA SER A 59 -7.96 -4.62 2.06
C SER A 59 -8.16 -3.12 1.87
N VAL A 60 -7.07 -2.34 1.88
CA VAL A 60 -7.09 -0.89 1.66
C VAL A 60 -7.51 -0.51 0.24
N PHE A 61 -7.12 -1.30 -0.76
CA PHE A 61 -7.52 -1.08 -2.15
C PHE A 61 -8.99 -1.44 -2.41
N SER A 62 -9.49 -2.46 -1.71
CA SER A 62 -10.88 -2.94 -1.88
C SER A 62 -11.88 -2.12 -1.09
N ASP A 63 -11.47 -1.49 0.00
CA ASP A 63 -12.33 -0.72 0.90
C ASP A 63 -11.83 0.73 1.08
N PRO A 64 -12.51 1.71 0.48
CA PRO A 64 -12.23 3.13 0.69
C PRO A 64 -12.32 3.54 2.17
N ALA A 65 -13.19 2.91 2.97
CA ALA A 65 -13.30 3.21 4.40
C ALA A 65 -12.06 2.73 5.16
N ALA A 66 -11.44 1.62 4.74
CA ALA A 66 -10.18 1.15 5.30
C ALA A 66 -9.02 2.14 5.03
N TRP A 67 -9.03 2.79 3.86
CA TRP A 67 -8.08 3.88 3.57
C TRP A 67 -8.30 5.11 4.47
N GLU A 68 -9.54 5.56 4.64
CA GLU A 68 -9.86 6.67 5.54
C GLU A 68 -9.47 6.33 6.99
N ALA A 69 -9.81 5.14 7.48
CA ALA A 69 -9.45 4.69 8.82
C ALA A 69 -7.94 4.62 9.04
N ALA A 70 -7.18 4.10 8.06
CA ALA A 70 -5.72 4.04 8.14
C ALA A 70 -5.08 5.44 8.18
N LYS A 71 -5.67 6.42 7.50
CA LYS A 71 -5.24 7.82 7.60
C LYS A 71 -5.54 8.42 8.97
N ASP A 72 -6.75 8.21 9.49
CA ASP A 72 -7.22 8.78 10.75
C ASP A 72 -6.46 8.20 11.97
N GLU A 73 -6.27 6.88 12.01
CA GLU A 73 -5.46 6.21 13.04
C GLU A 73 -4.03 6.74 13.08
N ARG A 74 -3.48 7.11 11.92
CA ARG A 74 -2.10 7.56 11.80
C ARG A 74 -1.88 9.04 12.11
N PHE A 75 -2.89 9.86 11.84
CA PHE A 75 -2.91 11.28 12.16
C PHE A 75 -4.14 11.57 13.02
N PRO A 76 -4.12 11.17 14.31
CA PRO A 76 -5.20 11.54 15.19
C PRO A 76 -5.27 13.05 15.19
N LYS A 77 -6.43 13.61 14.80
CA LYS A 77 -6.70 15.03 15.03
C LYS A 77 -6.53 15.22 16.52
N SER A 78 -5.46 15.90 16.93
CA SER A 78 -5.33 16.35 18.30
C SER A 78 -6.61 17.11 18.63
N ALA A 79 -7.38 16.56 19.56
CA ALA A 79 -8.48 17.27 20.19
C ALA A 79 -7.95 18.65 20.62
N ALA A 80 -8.41 19.69 19.92
CA ALA A 80 -8.20 21.08 20.25
C ALA A 80 -9.40 21.56 21.07
#